data_AF-A0A967CC14-F1
#
_entry.id   AF-A0A967CC14-F1
#
_cell.length_a   1.000
_cell.length_b   1.000
_cell.length_c   1.000
_cell.angle_alpha   90.00
_cell.angle_beta   90.00
_cell.angle_gamma   90.00
#
_symmetry.space_group_name_H-M   'P 1'
#
loop_
_entity.id
_entity.type
_entity.pdbx_description
1 polymer ?
#
loop_
_entity_poly.entity_id
_entity_poly.type
_entity_poly.pdbx_seq_one_letter_code
_entity_poly.pdbx_strand_id
1 'polypeptide(L)'
;MRLFYLTKTDSIYQAPRAPAQLPLDEPWALLGQRSPNAFMRDYWHKRPMLVRRAIPSFALAKAQGQALQSPISANVLFGFAGNDVNESRLVKAKPWQLEHGPFRKGQIPSLKSNDWTLLVQGVEARHPAAANVL
;
A
#
# COMPACT_ATOMS: atom_id res chain seq x y z
N MET A 1 -38.13 -31.92 3.62
CA MET A 1 -37.73 -30.81 2.72
C MET A 1 -36.37 -31.15 2.14
N ARG A 2 -36.31 -31.59 0.87
CA ARG A 2 -35.07 -32.02 0.20
C ARG A 2 -34.46 -30.82 -0.51
N LEU A 3 -33.20 -30.55 -0.25
CA LEU A 3 -32.44 -29.47 -0.87
C LEU A 3 -31.87 -29.99 -2.20
N PHE A 4 -32.29 -29.38 -3.31
CA PHE A 4 -31.83 -29.71 -4.65
C PHE A 4 -30.70 -28.73 -5.04
N TYR A 5 -29.45 -29.17 -5.00
CA TYR A 5 -28.38 -28.52 -5.75
C TYR A 5 -27.98 -29.44 -6.89
N LEU A 6 -28.24 -29.01 -8.12
CA LEU A 6 -27.75 -29.60 -9.36
C LEU A 6 -26.55 -28.78 -9.83
N THR A 7 -25.34 -29.13 -9.39
CA THR A 7 -24.11 -28.67 -10.04
C THR A 7 -23.58 -29.80 -10.91
N LYS A 8 -23.86 -29.73 -12.21
CA LYS A 8 -23.19 -30.56 -13.21
C LYS A 8 -21.83 -29.93 -13.50
N THR A 9 -20.85 -30.27 -12.68
CA THR A 9 -19.44 -29.95 -12.94
C THR A 9 -18.63 -31.22 -12.73
N ASP A 10 -18.03 -31.74 -13.81
CA ASP A 10 -17.02 -32.82 -13.78
C ASP A 10 -15.71 -32.36 -13.11
N SER A 11 -15.68 -31.16 -12.53
CA SER A 11 -14.58 -30.67 -11.72
C SER A 11 -14.73 -31.13 -10.28
N ILE A 12 -14.00 -32.20 -9.96
CA ILE A 12 -13.57 -32.53 -8.60
C ILE A 12 -12.99 -31.25 -7.96
N TYR A 13 -13.57 -30.80 -6.85
CA TYR A 13 -12.98 -29.71 -6.06
C TYR A 13 -11.53 -30.10 -5.74
N GLN A 14 -10.58 -29.38 -6.33
CA GLN A 14 -9.18 -29.55 -6.05
C GLN A 14 -8.79 -28.49 -5.02
N ALA A 15 -8.52 -28.94 -3.80
CA ALA A 15 -8.07 -28.03 -2.75
C ALA A 15 -6.85 -27.24 -3.27
N PRO A 16 -6.83 -25.91 -3.11
CA PRO A 16 -5.67 -25.12 -3.48
C PRO A 16 -4.46 -25.66 -2.72
N ARG A 17 -3.32 -25.80 -3.41
CA ARG A 17 -2.08 -26.22 -2.77
C ARG A 17 -1.75 -25.22 -1.67
N ALA A 18 -1.41 -25.72 -0.49
CA ALA A 18 -0.90 -24.88 0.59
C ALA A 18 0.30 -24.07 0.05
N PRO A 19 0.38 -22.77 0.36
CA PRO A 19 1.54 -21.98 -0.03
C PRO A 19 2.81 -22.60 0.56
N ALA A 20 3.94 -22.39 -0.13
CA ALA A 20 5.23 -22.82 0.37
C ALA A 20 5.46 -22.29 1.79
N GLN A 21 6.05 -23.11 2.65
CA GLN A 21 6.36 -22.72 4.02
C GLN A 21 7.41 -21.60 3.97
N LEU A 22 7.06 -20.44 4.54
CA LEU A 22 7.95 -19.28 4.55
C LEU A 22 9.10 -19.52 5.54
N PRO A 23 10.34 -19.08 5.26
CA PRO A 23 11.46 -19.23 6.18
C PRO A 23 11.35 -18.25 7.34
N LEU A 24 10.65 -18.66 8.42
CA LEU A 24 10.30 -17.80 9.56
C LEU A 24 11.46 -17.51 10.52
N ASP A 25 12.56 -18.25 10.40
CA ASP A 25 13.76 -18.12 11.23
C ASP A 25 14.92 -17.41 10.50
N GLU A 26 14.78 -17.15 9.20
CA GLU A 26 15.78 -16.45 8.40
C GLU A 26 15.58 -14.92 8.43
N PRO A 27 16.66 -14.14 8.34
CA PRO A 27 16.58 -12.69 8.39
C PRO A 27 15.92 -12.10 7.13
N TRP A 28 14.93 -11.23 7.33
CA TRP A 28 14.27 -10.52 6.24
C TRP A 28 14.65 -9.03 6.23
N ALA A 29 14.96 -8.49 5.04
CA ALA A 29 15.39 -7.10 4.89
C ALA A 29 14.33 -6.10 5.41
N LEU A 30 13.05 -6.36 5.15
CA LEU A 30 11.92 -5.54 5.60
C LEU A 30 11.78 -5.50 7.13
N LEU A 31 12.30 -6.52 7.82
CA LEU A 31 12.25 -6.65 9.27
C LEU A 31 13.57 -6.22 9.93
N GLY A 32 14.43 -5.51 9.20
CA GLY A 32 15.72 -5.03 9.71
C GLY A 32 16.73 -6.15 9.92
N GLN A 33 16.79 -7.12 9.00
CA GLN A 33 17.65 -8.30 9.10
C GLN A 33 17.35 -9.17 10.32
N ARG A 34 16.09 -9.17 10.76
CA ARG A 34 15.57 -10.07 11.79
C ARG A 34 14.67 -11.10 11.14
N SER A 35 14.58 -12.25 11.79
CA SER A 35 13.59 -13.25 11.40
C SER A 35 12.18 -12.79 11.76
N PRO A 36 11.14 -13.23 11.01
CA PRO A 36 9.75 -13.05 11.39
C PRO A 36 9.48 -13.42 12.85
N ASN A 37 9.99 -14.56 13.31
CA ASN A 37 9.81 -14.99 14.70
C ASN A 37 10.41 -13.99 15.72
N ALA A 38 11.62 -13.48 15.45
CA ALA A 38 12.24 -12.48 16.32
C ALA A 38 11.49 -11.13 16.29
N PHE A 39 11.02 -10.70 15.12
CA PHE A 39 10.24 -9.47 14.97
C PHE A 39 8.90 -9.56 15.71
N MET A 40 8.16 -10.67 15.55
CA MET A 40 6.89 -10.91 16.22
C MET A 40 7.04 -10.95 17.74
N ARG A 41 8.12 -11.57 18.23
CA ARG A 41 8.42 -11.63 19.67
C ARG A 41 8.81 -10.27 20.24
N ASP A 42 9.64 -9.48 19.57
CA ASP A 42 10.31 -8.32 20.20
C ASP A 42 9.72 -6.96 19.81
N TYR A 43 8.91 -6.86 18.75
CA TYR A 43 8.47 -5.58 18.17
C TYR A 43 6.98 -5.52 17.83
N TRP A 44 6.43 -6.58 17.20
CA TRP A 44 5.04 -6.57 16.76
C TRP A 44 4.08 -6.29 17.92
N HIS A 45 3.25 -5.25 17.76
CA HIS A 45 2.31 -4.74 18.78
C HIS A 45 2.96 -4.39 20.13
N LYS A 46 4.27 -4.12 20.17
CA LYS A 46 5.03 -3.82 21.40
C LYS A 46 5.74 -2.48 21.34
N ARG A 47 6.52 -2.25 20.28
CA ARG A 47 7.32 -1.02 20.14
C ARG A 47 7.65 -0.73 18.67
N PRO A 48 7.77 0.55 18.28
CA PRO A 48 8.16 0.92 16.93
C PRO A 48 9.59 0.49 16.61
N MET A 49 9.87 0.24 15.33
CA MET A 49 11.19 -0.06 14.80
C MET A 49 11.45 0.73 13.52
N LEU A 50 12.57 1.44 13.46
CA LEU A 50 13.03 2.10 12.23
C LEU A 50 13.92 1.15 11.42
N VAL A 51 13.42 0.64 10.30
CA VAL A 51 14.21 -0.16 9.36
C VAL A 51 14.77 0.74 8.26
N ARG A 52 16.06 1.05 8.36
CA ARG A 52 16.74 1.84 7.34
C ARG A 52 16.95 0.99 6.09
N ARG A 53 16.64 1.54 4.91
CA ARG A 53 16.83 0.88 3.61
C ARG A 53 16.08 -0.45 3.49
N ALA A 54 14.91 -0.55 4.12
CA ALA A 54 14.07 -1.75 4.15
C ALA A 54 13.72 -2.30 2.76
N ILE A 55 13.52 -1.39 1.79
CA ILE A 55 13.13 -1.70 0.43
C ILE A 55 14.36 -1.43 -0.47
N PRO A 56 15.10 -2.48 -0.89
CA PRO A 56 16.39 -2.33 -1.56
C PRO A 56 16.29 -1.69 -2.94
N SER A 57 15.16 -1.86 -3.65
CA SER A 57 14.93 -1.25 -4.97
C SER A 57 15.10 0.28 -4.91
N PHE A 58 14.71 0.91 -3.80
CA PHE A 58 14.94 2.34 -3.61
C PHE A 58 16.43 2.68 -3.44
N ALA A 59 17.18 1.87 -2.72
CA ALA A 59 18.62 2.07 -2.56
C ALA A 59 19.41 1.81 -3.86
N LEU A 60 18.98 0.83 -4.65
CA LEU A 60 19.60 0.44 -5.92
C LEU A 60 19.35 1.48 -7.01
N ALA A 61 18.11 1.97 -7.18
CA ALA A 61 17.80 3.05 -8.12
C ALA A 61 18.66 4.30 -7.84
N LYS A 62 18.81 4.67 -6.57
CA LYS A 62 19.70 5.77 -6.15
C LYS A 62 21.17 5.51 -6.51
N ALA A 63 21.68 4.29 -6.32
CA ALA A 63 23.06 3.93 -6.65
C ALA A 63 23.34 3.93 -8.16
N GLN A 64 22.31 3.70 -8.98
CA GLN A 64 22.39 3.69 -10.44
C GLN A 64 22.13 5.05 -11.07
N GLY A 65 22.02 6.13 -10.28
CA GLY A 65 21.73 7.48 -10.77
C GLY A 65 20.31 7.64 -11.33
N GLN A 66 19.42 6.69 -11.09
CA GLN A 66 18.02 6.77 -11.49
C GLN A 66 17.23 7.56 -10.44
N ALA A 67 16.40 8.50 -10.91
CA ALA A 67 15.53 9.25 -10.03
C ALA A 67 14.57 8.28 -9.33
N LEU A 68 14.57 8.31 -8.00
CA LEU A 68 13.64 7.55 -7.19
C LEU A 68 12.24 8.16 -7.32
N GLN A 69 11.48 7.76 -8.32
CA GLN A 69 10.11 8.24 -8.48
C GLN A 69 9.14 7.22 -7.88
N SER A 70 8.13 7.74 -7.17
CA SER A 70 6.97 6.93 -6.81
C SER A 70 6.42 6.26 -8.08
N PRO A 71 6.08 4.96 -8.04
CA PRO A 71 5.49 4.30 -9.19
C PRO A 71 4.09 4.84 -9.52
N ILE A 72 3.51 5.65 -8.61
CA ILE A 72 2.25 6.36 -8.79
C ILE A 72 2.56 7.85 -8.83
N SER A 73 2.26 8.49 -9.95
CA SER A 73 2.47 9.93 -10.11
C SER A 73 1.43 10.74 -9.32
N ALA A 74 1.78 11.99 -8.97
CA ALA A 74 0.84 12.90 -8.32
C ALA A 74 -0.43 13.15 -9.15
N ASN A 75 -0.33 13.20 -10.48
CA ASN A 75 -1.49 13.37 -11.35
C ASN A 75 -2.47 12.19 -11.26
N VAL A 76 -1.96 10.97 -11.13
CA VAL A 76 -2.79 9.77 -10.91
C VAL A 76 -3.51 9.87 -9.56
N LEU A 77 -2.81 10.27 -8.50
CA LEU A 77 -3.41 10.46 -7.18
C LEU A 77 -4.48 11.57 -7.18
N PHE A 78 -4.28 12.66 -7.91
CA PHE A 78 -5.29 13.71 -8.06
C PHE A 78 -6.52 13.21 -8.82
N GLY A 79 -6.33 12.37 -9.84
CA GLY A 79 -7.41 11.69 -10.52
C GLY A 79 -8.23 10.80 -9.58
N PHE A 80 -7.55 10.01 -8.73
CA PHE A 80 -8.24 9.20 -7.72
C PHE A 80 -8.99 10.07 -6.71
N ALA A 81 -8.41 11.17 -6.25
CA ALA A 81 -9.02 12.06 -5.28
C ALA A 81 -10.25 12.82 -5.82
N GLY A 82 -10.39 12.96 -7.14
CA GLY A 82 -11.57 13.55 -7.79
C GLY A 82 -12.70 12.58 -8.08
N ASN A 83 -12.50 11.28 -7.83
CA ASN A 83 -13.50 10.24 -8.07
C ASN A 83 -14.28 9.95 -6.77
N ASP A 84 -15.61 9.92 -6.88
CA ASP A 84 -16.56 9.78 -5.78
C ASP A 84 -16.54 8.40 -5.11
N VAL A 85 -16.06 7.37 -5.80
CA VAL A 85 -15.90 6.01 -5.28
C VAL A 85 -14.61 5.86 -4.44
N ASN A 86 -13.83 6.93 -4.29
CA ASN A 86 -12.56 6.94 -3.57
C ASN A 86 -12.61 7.86 -2.37
N GLU A 87 -12.26 7.32 -1.21
CA GLU A 87 -12.08 8.14 -0.02
C GLU A 87 -10.77 8.92 -0.12
N SER A 88 -10.89 10.25 -0.07
CA SER A 88 -9.74 11.14 -0.04
C SER A 88 -9.93 12.28 0.95
N ARG A 89 -8.82 12.76 1.50
CA ARG A 89 -8.76 13.81 2.52
C ARG A 89 -7.63 14.78 2.18
N LEU A 90 -7.91 16.07 2.27
CA LEU A 90 -6.94 17.13 2.12
C LEU A 90 -6.75 17.81 3.46
N VAL A 91 -5.54 17.70 4.00
CA VAL A 91 -5.14 18.36 5.24
C VAL A 91 -4.31 19.58 4.89
N LYS A 92 -4.70 20.76 5.37
CA LYS A 92 -3.95 22.01 5.23
C LYS A 92 -3.48 22.47 6.60
N ALA A 93 -2.28 23.03 6.68
CA ALA A 93 -1.69 23.59 7.87
C ALA A 93 -1.69 25.12 7.79
N LYS A 94 -1.66 25.78 8.95
CA LYS A 94 -1.58 27.25 9.12
C LYS A 94 -2.73 28.04 8.44
N PRO A 95 -3.99 27.89 8.87
CA PRO A 95 -4.48 27.11 10.01
C PRO A 95 -4.78 25.65 9.65
N TRP A 96 -4.96 24.81 10.67
CA TRP A 96 -5.36 23.42 10.45
C TRP A 96 -6.77 23.35 9.87
N GLN A 97 -6.88 22.73 8.70
CA GLN A 97 -8.16 22.45 8.03
C GLN A 97 -8.14 21.03 7.47
N LEU A 98 -9.31 20.40 7.51
CA LEU A 98 -9.55 19.08 6.93
C LEU A 98 -10.72 19.20 5.95
N GLU A 99 -10.47 18.84 4.70
CA GLU A 99 -11.48 18.73 3.66
C GLU A 99 -11.59 17.27 3.19
N HIS A 100 -12.80 16.84 2.86
CA HIS A 100 -13.06 15.51 2.32
C HIS A 100 -13.38 15.61 0.83
N GLY A 101 -12.90 14.63 0.06
CA GLY A 101 -13.20 14.52 -1.36
C GLY A 101 -14.64 14.05 -1.64
N PRO A 102 -15.02 13.91 -2.91
CA PRO A 102 -14.15 14.07 -4.09
C PRO A 102 -13.78 15.54 -4.36
N PHE A 103 -12.55 15.77 -4.83
CA PHE A 103 -12.05 17.11 -5.15
C PHE A 103 -12.15 17.43 -6.63
N ARG A 104 -12.71 18.59 -6.95
CA ARG A 104 -12.74 19.18 -8.29
C ARG A 104 -11.37 19.76 -8.66
N LYS A 105 -11.15 19.92 -9.97
CA LYS A 105 -9.94 20.56 -10.51
C LYS A 105 -9.75 21.95 -9.86
N GLY A 106 -8.56 22.20 -9.32
CA GLY A 106 -8.21 23.45 -8.65
C GLY A 106 -8.52 23.52 -7.15
N GLN A 107 -9.25 22.56 -6.58
CA GLN A 107 -9.45 22.49 -5.11
C GLN A 107 -8.20 21.96 -4.38
N ILE A 108 -7.45 21.07 -5.04
CA ILE A 108 -6.17 20.58 -4.53
C ILE A 108 -5.10 21.64 -4.85
N PRO A 109 -4.32 22.12 -3.86
CA PRO A 109 -3.25 23.08 -4.09
C PRO A 109 -2.18 22.56 -5.05
N SER A 110 -1.43 23.49 -5.66
CA SER A 110 -0.29 23.13 -6.52
C SER A 110 0.79 22.39 -5.74
N LEU A 111 1.47 21.43 -6.37
CA LEU A 111 2.63 20.72 -5.79
C LEU A 111 3.78 21.65 -5.37
N LYS A 112 3.84 22.88 -5.90
CA LYS A 112 4.82 23.89 -5.49
C LYS A 112 4.46 24.61 -4.19
N SER A 113 3.22 24.49 -3.75
CA SER A 113 2.76 25.09 -2.49
C SER A 113 3.07 24.18 -1.31
N ASN A 114 3.42 24.78 -0.18
CA ASN A 114 3.74 24.07 1.06
C ASN A 114 2.50 23.95 1.96
N ASP A 115 2.67 23.30 3.11
CA ASP A 115 1.69 23.29 4.21
C ASP A 115 0.36 22.58 3.86
N TRP A 116 0.38 21.57 3.00
CA TRP A 116 -0.76 20.68 2.77
C TRP A 116 -0.34 19.23 2.50
N THR A 117 -1.27 18.30 2.65
CA THR A 117 -1.10 16.88 2.31
C THR A 117 -2.42 16.29 1.82
N LEU A 118 -2.36 15.57 0.69
CA LEU A 118 -3.47 14.78 0.17
C LEU A 118 -3.29 13.32 0.56
N LEU A 119 -4.33 12.73 1.14
CA LEU A 119 -4.42 11.33 1.53
C LEU A 119 -5.49 10.67 0.66
N VAL A 120 -5.14 9.57 -0.01
CA VAL A 120 -6.07 8.75 -0.82
C VAL A 120 -6.05 7.34 -0.27
N GLN A 121 -7.21 6.78 0.04
CA GLN A 121 -7.36 5.43 0.60
C GLN A 121 -7.56 4.39 -0.50
N GLY A 122 -7.22 3.13 -0.22
CA GLY A 122 -7.56 1.99 -1.06
C GLY A 122 -6.89 2.00 -2.45
N VAL A 123 -5.70 2.60 -2.55
CA VAL A 123 -4.97 2.73 -3.83
C VAL A 123 -4.48 1.37 -4.34
N GLU A 124 -4.22 0.42 -3.44
CA GLU A 124 -3.84 -0.96 -3.74
C GLU A 124 -4.89 -1.68 -4.60
N ALA A 125 -6.17 -1.40 -4.40
CA ALA A 125 -7.24 -1.99 -5.21
C ALA A 125 -7.38 -1.36 -6.60
N ARG A 126 -6.68 -0.25 -6.87
CA ARG A 126 -6.94 0.65 -8.01
C ARG A 126 -5.71 0.92 -8.87
N HIS A 127 -4.52 0.60 -8.39
CA HIS A 127 -3.28 0.80 -9.13
C HIS A 127 -2.38 -0.43 -9.05
N PRO A 128 -1.98 -1.02 -10.21
CA PRO A 128 -1.16 -2.24 -10.23
C PRO A 128 0.13 -2.12 -9.43
N ALA A 129 0.77 -0.94 -9.44
CA ALA A 129 1.97 -0.76 -8.65
C ALA A 129 1.69 -0.82 -7.13
N ALA A 130 0.59 -0.24 -6.63
CA ALA A 130 0.26 -0.32 -5.20
C ALA A 130 -0.17 -1.74 -4.79
N ALA A 131 -0.86 -2.47 -5.69
CA ALA A 131 -1.24 -3.86 -5.48
C ALA A 131 -0.04 -4.80 -5.27
N ASN A 132 1.14 -4.42 -5.78
CA ASN A 132 2.37 -5.23 -5.74
C ASN A 132 3.47 -4.58 -4.88
N VAL A 133 3.12 -3.59 -4.05
CA VAL A 133 4.05 -3.03 -3.07
C VAL A 133 4.03 -3.95 -1.86
N LEU A 134 4.99 -4.89 -1.86
CA LEU A 134 5.25 -5.95 -0.86
C LEU A 134 4.51 -7.26 -1.14
#